data_AF-A0A662TN44-F1
#
_entry.id   AF-A0A662TN44-F1
#
_cell.length_a   1.000
_cell.length_b   1.000
_cell.length_c   1.000
_cell.angle_alpha   90.00
_cell.angle_beta   90.00
_cell.angle_gamma   90.00
#
_symmetry.space_group_name_H-M   'P 1'
#
loop_
_entity.id
_entity.type
_entity.pdbx_description
1 polymer ?
#
loop_
_entity_poly.entity_id
_entity_poly.type
_entity_poly.pdbx_seq_one_letter_code
_entity_poly.pdbx_strand_id
1 'polypeptide(L)'
;MSAPPRETDMTVTLVNAVRSLSAGVASLKVAVELLTARVEELREDIARLSELMSKSVESFQTRSDDLIKKMADFSEKAPRELKLSFDLFLEGLSKTVNEIAEEYSRLLDELCLLRGKLSEGLTSVFSECNELRSEVMSLRTSQRDAILLLTELAAKFDQELSVVKSELHELELLVADLSARVNSLAESRASGQVAERKEGS
;
A
#
# COMPACT_ATOMS: atom_id res chain seq x y z
N MET A 1 7.02 -23.15 -39.40
CA MET A 1 7.63 -22.19 -38.45
C MET A 1 6.61 -21.89 -37.39
N SER A 2 6.89 -22.31 -36.15
CA SER A 2 5.92 -22.38 -35.06
C SER A 2 5.88 -21.08 -34.29
N ALA A 3 4.68 -20.53 -34.07
CA ALA A 3 4.45 -19.50 -33.07
C ALA A 3 3.11 -19.79 -32.38
N PRO A 4 3.17 -20.19 -31.11
CA PRO A 4 2.24 -19.64 -30.14
C PRO A 4 3.00 -19.21 -28.86
N PRO A 5 2.99 -17.92 -28.50
CA PRO A 5 3.39 -17.54 -27.14
C PRO A 5 2.42 -16.60 -26.41
N ARG A 6 1.21 -16.33 -26.90
CA ARG A 6 0.38 -15.23 -26.36
C ARG A 6 -0.40 -15.54 -25.07
N GLU A 7 -0.89 -16.77 -24.88
CA GLU A 7 -1.71 -17.12 -23.69
C GLU A 7 -0.87 -17.41 -22.43
N THR A 8 0.32 -17.99 -22.61
CA THR A 8 1.31 -18.18 -21.55
C THR A 8 1.88 -16.84 -21.06
N ASP A 9 2.00 -15.85 -21.94
CA ASP A 9 2.52 -14.52 -21.56
C ASP A 9 1.53 -13.78 -20.65
N MET A 10 0.23 -13.86 -20.94
CA MET A 10 -0.78 -13.12 -20.18
C MET A 10 -0.97 -13.68 -18.77
N THR A 11 -0.94 -15.01 -18.61
CA THR A 11 -1.02 -15.68 -17.31
C THR A 11 0.24 -15.44 -16.47
N VAL A 12 1.42 -15.49 -17.10
CA VAL A 12 2.70 -15.15 -16.43
C VAL A 12 2.73 -13.68 -15.99
N THR A 13 2.22 -12.76 -16.82
CA THR A 13 2.19 -11.33 -16.50
C THR A 13 1.27 -11.04 -15.31
N LEU A 14 0.08 -11.67 -15.24
CA LEU A 14 -0.85 -11.52 -14.11
C LEU A 14 -0.28 -12.09 -12.81
N VAL A 15 0.38 -13.25 -12.87
CA VAL A 15 1.04 -13.86 -11.71
C VAL A 15 2.18 -12.97 -11.20
N ASN A 16 2.97 -12.40 -12.11
CA ASN A 16 4.04 -11.48 -11.74
C ASN A 16 3.51 -10.16 -11.15
N ALA A 17 2.45 -9.60 -11.72
CA ALA A 17 1.79 -8.40 -11.19
C ALA A 17 1.31 -8.60 -9.74
N VAL A 18 0.73 -9.76 -9.44
CA VAL A 18 0.26 -10.07 -8.09
C VAL A 18 1.37 -10.43 -7.13
N ARG A 19 2.44 -11.08 -7.60
CA ARG A 19 3.63 -11.26 -6.78
C ARG A 19 4.22 -9.91 -6.37
N SER A 20 4.32 -8.97 -7.32
CA SER A 20 4.74 -7.59 -7.05
C SER A 20 3.81 -6.86 -6.10
N LEU A 21 2.48 -6.97 -6.29
CA LEU A 21 1.50 -6.36 -5.38
C LEU A 21 1.62 -6.92 -3.96
N SER A 22 1.75 -8.24 -3.82
CA SER A 22 1.89 -8.89 -2.51
C SER A 22 3.19 -8.52 -1.82
N ALA A 23 4.28 -8.35 -2.58
CA ALA A 23 5.54 -7.83 -2.06
C ALA A 23 5.40 -6.36 -1.63
N GLY A 24 4.73 -5.53 -2.43
CA GLY A 24 4.43 -4.13 -2.09
C GLY A 24 3.62 -3.98 -0.80
N VAL A 25 2.62 -4.84 -0.60
CA VAL A 25 1.79 -4.87 0.62
C VAL A 25 2.60 -5.31 1.84
N ALA A 26 3.49 -6.28 1.69
CA ALA A 26 4.39 -6.69 2.76
C ALA A 26 5.33 -5.54 3.16
N SER A 27 5.90 -4.83 2.18
CA SER A 27 6.72 -3.64 2.41
C SER A 27 5.92 -2.52 3.09
N LEU A 28 4.68 -2.29 2.67
CA LEU A 28 3.81 -1.28 3.28
C LEU A 28 3.48 -1.62 4.73
N LYS A 29 3.21 -2.90 5.03
CA LYS A 29 2.98 -3.36 6.41
C LYS A 29 4.19 -3.06 7.30
N VAL A 30 5.40 -3.40 6.83
CA VAL A 30 6.64 -3.10 7.56
C VAL A 30 6.81 -1.59 7.77
N ALA A 31 6.51 -0.78 6.75
CA ALA A 31 6.59 0.68 6.85
C ALA A 31 5.61 1.24 7.89
N VAL A 32 4.36 0.73 7.94
CA VAL A 32 3.35 1.13 8.94
C VAL A 32 3.76 0.71 10.35
N GLU A 33 4.27 -0.50 10.53
CA GLU A 33 4.78 -0.96 11.84
C GLU A 33 5.94 -0.08 12.32
N LEU A 34 6.86 0.29 11.42
CA LEU A 34 7.98 1.18 11.73
C LEU A 34 7.51 2.59 12.09
N LEU A 35 6.56 3.13 11.32
CA LEU A 35 5.97 4.45 11.58
C LEU A 35 5.24 4.49 12.92
N THR A 36 4.50 3.43 13.23
CA THR A 36 3.80 3.27 14.53
C THR A 36 4.80 3.30 15.68
N ALA A 37 5.89 2.54 15.58
CA ALA A 37 6.94 2.54 16.60
C ALA A 37 7.56 3.92 16.78
N ARG A 38 7.83 4.64 15.69
CA ARG A 38 8.38 6.01 15.73
C ARG A 38 7.44 7.02 16.36
N VAL A 39 6.13 6.83 16.21
CA VAL A 39 5.12 7.73 16.78
C VAL A 39 4.99 7.53 18.27
N GLU A 40 5.02 6.28 18.75
CA GLU A 40 5.04 6.02 20.19
C GLU A 40 6.33 6.56 20.83
N GLU A 41 7.47 6.40 20.17
CA GLU A 41 8.74 6.98 20.62
C GLU A 41 8.66 8.52 20.71
N LEU A 42 8.13 9.17 19.67
CA LEU A 42 7.94 10.62 19.65
C LEU A 42 6.95 11.10 20.73
N ARG A 43 5.90 10.32 21.01
CA ARG A 43 4.94 10.60 22.07
C ARG A 43 5.59 10.57 23.45
N GLU A 44 6.45 9.59 23.71
CA GLU A 44 7.22 9.54 24.95
C GLU A 44 8.18 10.72 25.08
N ASP A 45 8.90 11.06 24.00
CA ASP A 45 9.85 12.18 24.01
C ASP A 45 9.15 13.51 24.26
N ILE A 46 7.97 13.74 23.66
CA ILE A 46 7.13 14.93 23.92
C ILE A 46 6.68 14.98 25.38
N ALA A 47 6.30 13.84 25.96
CA ALA A 47 5.88 13.79 27.36
C ALA A 47 7.04 14.14 28.30
N ARG A 48 8.24 13.56 28.06
CA ARG A 48 9.45 13.89 28.83
C ARG A 48 9.85 15.36 28.68
N LEU A 49 9.79 15.90 27.47
CA LEU A 49 10.09 17.31 27.21
C LEU A 49 9.13 18.22 27.97
N SER A 50 7.83 17.92 27.95
CA SER A 50 6.81 18.69 28.67
C SER A 50 7.06 18.69 30.19
N GLU A 51 7.45 17.55 30.75
CA GLU A 51 7.79 17.42 32.17
C GLU A 51 9.06 18.20 32.53
N LEU A 52 10.12 18.07 31.75
CA LEU A 52 11.38 18.80 31.94
C LEU A 52 11.18 20.30 31.87
N MET A 53 10.41 20.75 30.87
CA MET A 53 10.09 22.15 30.71
C MET A 53 9.27 22.68 31.90
N SER A 54 8.28 21.93 32.39
CA SER A 54 7.47 22.34 33.55
C SER A 54 8.34 22.50 34.81
N LYS A 55 9.21 21.51 35.08
CA LYS A 55 10.17 21.57 36.20
C LYS A 55 11.13 22.74 36.08
N SER A 56 11.59 23.04 34.86
CA SER A 56 12.51 24.16 34.60
C SER A 56 11.83 25.50 34.91
N VAL A 57 10.58 25.69 34.50
CA VAL A 57 9.82 26.92 34.79
C VAL A 57 9.56 27.08 36.27
N GLU A 58 9.09 26.03 36.93
CA GLU A 58 8.80 26.05 38.36
C GLU A 58 10.07 26.37 39.18
N SER A 59 11.21 25.77 38.82
CA SER A 59 12.50 26.08 39.41
C SER A 59 12.96 27.52 39.13
N PHE A 60 12.73 28.04 37.93
CA PHE A 60 13.09 29.40 37.55
C PHE A 60 12.25 30.43 38.32
N GLN A 61 10.93 30.25 38.38
CA GLN A 61 10.02 31.08 39.16
C GLN A 61 10.42 31.11 40.63
N THR A 62 10.63 29.94 41.24
CA THR A 62 11.03 29.85 42.64
C THR A 62 12.34 30.62 42.90
N ARG A 63 13.35 30.47 42.02
CA ARG A 63 14.62 31.21 42.13
C ARG A 63 14.45 32.70 41.91
N SER A 64 13.60 33.10 40.98
CA SER A 64 13.34 34.50 40.65
C SER A 64 12.66 35.20 41.82
N ASP A 65 11.62 34.59 42.39
CA ASP A 65 10.91 35.10 43.58
C ASP A 65 11.86 35.25 44.78
N ASP A 66 12.73 34.26 45.00
CA ASP A 66 13.76 34.30 46.03
C ASP A 66 14.76 35.44 45.81
N LEU A 67 15.17 35.67 44.56
CA LEU A 67 16.09 36.75 44.20
C LEU A 67 15.42 38.11 44.37
N ILE A 68 14.17 38.26 43.95
CA ILE A 68 13.36 39.47 44.11
C ILE A 68 13.23 39.82 45.60
N LYS A 69 12.90 38.83 46.46
CA LYS A 69 12.86 39.04 47.91
C LYS A 69 14.19 39.51 48.47
N LYS A 70 15.29 38.82 48.12
CA LYS A 70 16.65 39.18 48.60
C LYS A 70 17.08 40.58 48.13
N MET A 71 16.72 40.96 46.92
CA MET A 71 17.02 42.29 46.39
C MET A 71 16.12 43.37 46.99
N ALA A 72 14.86 43.09 47.29
CA ALA A 72 13.99 44.01 48.03
C ALA A 72 14.51 44.27 49.45
N ASP A 73 14.91 43.21 50.16
CA ASP A 73 15.55 43.31 51.48
C ASP A 73 16.87 44.10 51.43
N PHE A 74 17.60 43.99 50.31
CA PHE A 74 18.83 44.75 50.07
C PHE A 74 18.53 46.22 49.73
N SER A 75 17.52 46.48 48.90
CA SER A 75 17.02 47.81 48.53
C SER A 75 16.56 48.61 49.76
N GLU A 76 15.89 47.96 50.72
CA GLU A 76 15.54 48.60 51.99
C GLU A 76 16.74 49.06 52.82
N LYS A 77 17.86 48.33 52.72
CA LYS A 77 19.10 48.62 53.45
C LYS A 77 20.08 49.48 52.65
N ALA A 78 19.78 49.75 51.39
CA ALA A 78 20.66 50.50 50.49
C ALA A 78 20.57 52.02 50.75
N PRO A 79 21.66 52.77 50.48
CA PRO A 79 21.64 54.23 50.47
C PRO A 79 20.54 54.76 49.54
N ARG A 80 19.92 55.89 49.89
CA ARG A 80 18.80 56.49 49.13
C ARG A 80 19.14 56.69 47.64
N GLU A 81 20.41 56.94 47.31
CA GLU A 81 20.85 57.12 45.92
C GLU A 81 20.81 55.82 45.08
N LEU A 82 20.93 54.65 45.72
CA LEU A 82 20.93 53.34 45.05
C LEU A 82 19.56 52.66 45.03
N LYS A 83 18.70 53.00 46.00
CA LYS A 83 17.37 52.42 46.17
C LYS A 83 16.52 52.55 44.91
N LEU A 84 16.47 53.76 44.33
CA LEU A 84 15.65 54.03 43.14
C LEU A 84 16.10 53.22 41.91
N SER A 85 17.41 53.06 41.73
CA SER A 85 17.99 52.23 40.66
C SER A 85 17.70 50.74 40.86
N PHE A 86 17.71 50.27 42.10
CA PHE A 86 17.36 48.89 42.44
C PHE A 86 15.87 48.60 42.20
N ASP A 87 14.99 49.52 42.60
CA ASP A 87 13.55 49.37 42.41
C ASP A 87 13.19 49.33 40.90
N LEU A 88 13.81 50.21 40.09
CA LEU A 88 13.68 50.19 38.62
C LEU A 88 14.21 48.90 37.99
N PHE A 89 15.36 48.40 38.47
CA PHE A 89 15.91 47.12 38.00
C PHE A 89 14.99 45.96 38.33
N LEU A 90 14.44 45.91 39.55
CA LEU A 90 13.53 44.86 39.99
C LEU A 90 12.21 44.87 39.23
N GLU A 91 11.68 46.05 38.94
CA GLU A 91 10.48 46.17 38.12
C GLU A 91 10.74 45.70 36.68
N GLY A 92 11.91 46.06 36.11
CA GLY A 92 12.36 45.55 34.82
C GLY A 92 12.50 44.03 34.80
N LEU A 93 13.17 43.45 35.81
CA LEU A 93 13.36 42.02 35.94
C LEU A 93 12.03 41.28 36.10
N SER A 94 11.13 41.79 36.96
CA SER A 94 9.79 41.24 37.15
C SER A 94 9.01 41.22 35.84
N LYS A 95 9.13 42.28 35.04
CA LYS A 95 8.49 42.36 33.73
C LYS A 95 9.05 41.30 32.77
N THR A 96 10.37 41.18 32.66
CA THR A 96 10.99 40.17 31.78
C THR A 96 10.64 38.74 32.20
N VAL A 97 10.56 38.47 33.51
CA VAL A 97 10.17 37.16 34.04
C VAL A 97 8.73 36.83 33.67
N ASN A 98 7.81 37.80 33.77
CA ASN A 98 6.42 37.60 33.35
C ASN A 98 6.30 37.40 31.83
N GLU A 99 7.02 38.17 31.02
CA GLU A 99 7.04 38.01 29.56
C GLU A 99 7.52 36.59 29.17
N ILE A 100 8.58 36.09 29.81
CA ILE A 100 9.08 34.72 29.59
C ILE A 100 8.03 33.67 30.01
N ALA A 101 7.35 33.87 31.15
CA ALA A 101 6.33 32.95 31.62
C ALA A 101 5.10 32.88 30.68
N GLU A 102 4.72 34.03 30.10
CA GLU A 102 3.65 34.13 29.10
C GLU A 102 4.05 33.46 27.78
N GLU A 103 5.25 33.74 27.26
CA GLU A 103 5.76 33.06 26.05
C GLU A 103 5.85 31.55 26.24
N TYR A 104 6.28 31.10 27.42
CA TYR A 104 6.34 29.69 27.77
C TYR A 104 4.95 29.04 27.76
N SER A 105 3.95 29.69 28.37
CA SER A 105 2.57 29.16 28.37
C SER A 105 2.02 29.05 26.96
N ARG A 106 2.28 30.06 26.11
CA ARG A 106 1.90 30.01 24.68
C ARG A 106 2.58 28.84 23.96
N LEU A 107 3.87 28.62 24.19
CA LEU A 107 4.60 27.51 23.57
C LEU A 107 4.03 26.15 24.00
N LEU A 108 3.64 26.01 25.27
CA LEU A 108 3.01 24.81 25.80
C LEU A 108 1.66 24.52 25.12
N ASP A 109 0.85 25.57 24.90
CA ASP A 109 -0.43 25.48 24.19
C ASP A 109 -0.23 25.07 22.73
N GLU A 110 0.75 25.67 22.04
CA GLU A 110 1.12 25.31 20.67
C GLU A 110 1.59 23.84 20.58
N LEU A 111 2.36 23.36 21.54
CA LEU A 111 2.83 21.97 21.61
C LEU A 111 1.64 21.02 21.82
N CYS A 112 0.69 21.39 22.68
CA CYS A 112 -0.55 20.62 22.89
C CYS A 112 -1.39 20.54 21.61
N LEU A 113 -1.52 21.64 20.87
CA LEU A 113 -2.21 21.68 19.58
C LEU A 113 -1.50 20.83 18.53
N LEU A 114 -0.16 20.92 18.44
CA LEU A 114 0.63 20.11 17.52
C LEU A 114 0.47 18.62 17.80
N ARG A 115 0.53 18.22 19.07
CA ARG A 115 0.29 16.84 19.51
C ARG A 115 -1.11 16.36 19.10
N GLY A 116 -2.13 17.20 19.25
CA GLY A 116 -3.50 16.90 18.82
C GLY A 116 -3.58 16.63 17.32
N LYS A 117 -3.07 17.55 16.50
CA LYS A 117 -3.04 17.42 15.04
C LYS A 117 -2.26 16.18 14.58
N LEU A 118 -1.14 15.87 15.24
CA LEU A 118 -0.36 14.67 14.95
C LEU A 118 -1.16 13.40 15.23
N SER A 119 -1.86 13.33 16.37
CA SER A 119 -2.71 12.20 16.73
C SER A 119 -3.87 12.00 15.76
N GLU A 120 -4.52 13.08 15.33
CA GLU A 120 -5.59 13.05 14.33
C GLU A 120 -5.06 12.57 12.96
N GLY A 121 -3.94 13.13 12.50
CA GLY A 121 -3.28 12.73 11.26
C GLY A 121 -2.91 11.24 11.27
N LEU A 122 -2.39 10.74 12.40
CA LEU A 122 -2.07 9.33 12.55
C LEU A 122 -3.30 8.43 12.44
N THR A 123 -4.41 8.85 13.06
CA THR A 123 -5.67 8.12 13.03
C THR A 123 -6.22 8.05 11.59
N SER A 124 -6.12 9.14 10.83
CA SER A 124 -6.48 9.17 9.40
C SER A 124 -5.65 8.17 8.61
N VAL A 125 -4.32 8.22 8.75
CA VAL A 125 -3.40 7.30 8.04
C VAL A 125 -3.70 5.84 8.38
N PHE A 126 -4.00 5.52 9.65
CA PHE A 126 -4.41 4.17 10.03
C PHE A 126 -5.72 3.73 9.36
N SER A 127 -6.70 4.63 9.26
CA SER A 127 -7.96 4.35 8.57
C SER A 127 -7.71 4.03 7.09
N GLU A 128 -6.98 4.89 6.40
CA GLU A 128 -6.64 4.73 4.98
C GLU A 128 -5.83 3.44 4.74
N CYS A 129 -4.89 3.09 5.61
CA CYS A 129 -4.14 1.84 5.52
C CYS A 129 -5.04 0.60 5.68
N ASN A 130 -6.04 0.67 6.57
CA ASN A 130 -6.99 -0.43 6.77
C ASN A 130 -7.94 -0.58 5.58
N GLU A 131 -8.39 0.52 4.99
CA GLU A 131 -9.18 0.52 3.75
C GLU A 131 -8.39 -0.09 2.60
N LEU A 132 -7.16 0.38 2.37
CA LEU A 132 -6.28 -0.15 1.33
C LEU A 132 -6.02 -1.66 1.52
N ARG A 133 -5.80 -2.10 2.76
CA ARG A 133 -5.65 -3.52 3.08
C ARG A 133 -6.91 -4.32 2.70
N SER A 134 -8.09 -3.77 2.95
CA SER A 134 -9.37 -4.40 2.58
C SER A 134 -9.50 -4.53 1.06
N GLU A 135 -9.22 -3.45 0.33
CA GLU A 135 -9.25 -3.45 -1.14
C GLU A 135 -8.27 -4.47 -1.74
N VAL A 136 -7.05 -4.55 -1.21
CA VAL A 136 -6.05 -5.54 -1.64
C VAL A 136 -6.56 -6.97 -1.43
N MET A 137 -7.22 -7.24 -0.30
CA MET A 137 -7.78 -8.57 -0.04
C MET A 137 -8.90 -8.90 -1.04
N SER A 138 -9.77 -7.93 -1.33
CA SER A 138 -10.83 -8.06 -2.34
C SER A 138 -10.27 -8.31 -3.75
N LEU A 139 -9.23 -7.58 -4.14
CA LEU A 139 -8.56 -7.77 -5.42
C LEU A 139 -7.92 -9.16 -5.50
N ARG A 140 -7.31 -9.64 -4.41
CA ARG A 140 -6.71 -10.98 -4.32
C ARG A 140 -7.74 -12.09 -4.45
N THR A 141 -8.94 -11.92 -3.88
CA THR A 141 -10.04 -12.89 -4.05
C THR A 141 -10.52 -12.88 -5.50
N SER A 142 -10.81 -11.70 -6.06
CA SER A 142 -11.24 -11.56 -7.46
C SER A 142 -10.23 -12.17 -8.44
N GLN A 143 -8.94 -11.99 -8.20
CA GLN A 143 -7.89 -12.58 -9.03
C GLN A 143 -7.85 -14.11 -8.92
N ARG A 144 -8.06 -14.69 -7.72
CA ARG A 144 -8.18 -16.15 -7.59
C ARG A 144 -9.36 -16.68 -8.40
N ASP A 145 -10.50 -16.01 -8.34
CA ASP A 145 -11.69 -16.41 -9.09
C ASP A 145 -11.43 -16.34 -10.61
N ALA A 146 -10.76 -15.28 -11.08
CA ALA A 146 -10.36 -15.15 -12.49
C ALA A 146 -9.42 -16.28 -12.94
N ILE A 147 -8.46 -16.69 -12.10
CA ILE A 147 -7.57 -17.82 -12.40
C ILE A 147 -8.37 -19.13 -12.52
N LEU A 148 -9.35 -19.36 -11.63
CA LEU A 148 -10.20 -20.54 -11.70
C LEU A 148 -11.03 -20.56 -12.99
N LEU A 149 -11.66 -19.43 -13.35
CA LEU A 149 -12.43 -19.30 -14.59
C LEU A 149 -11.58 -19.53 -15.85
N LEU A 150 -10.36 -18.98 -15.88
CA LEU A 150 -9.41 -19.21 -16.97
C LEU A 150 -9.01 -20.68 -17.08
N THR A 151 -8.79 -21.35 -15.94
CA THR A 151 -8.44 -22.77 -15.90
C THR A 151 -9.60 -23.63 -16.43
N GLU A 152 -10.83 -23.31 -16.04
CA GLU A 152 -12.02 -24.00 -16.54
C GLU A 152 -12.24 -23.78 -18.04
N LEU A 153 -12.04 -22.54 -18.51
CA LEU A 153 -12.15 -22.21 -19.94
C LEU A 153 -11.10 -22.93 -20.77
N ALA A 154 -9.85 -23.00 -20.30
CA ALA A 154 -8.78 -23.75 -20.97
C ALA A 154 -9.13 -25.24 -21.06
N ALA A 155 -9.64 -25.84 -19.99
CA ALA A 155 -10.08 -27.24 -20.00
C ALA A 155 -11.21 -27.50 -21.00
N LYS A 156 -12.21 -26.61 -21.07
CA LYS A 156 -13.29 -26.70 -22.08
C LYS A 156 -12.76 -26.56 -23.50
N PHE A 157 -11.80 -25.66 -23.72
CA PHE A 157 -11.19 -25.48 -25.03
C PHE A 157 -10.41 -26.73 -25.48
N ASP A 158 -9.62 -27.34 -24.60
CA ASP A 158 -8.91 -28.59 -24.88
C ASP A 158 -9.87 -29.74 -25.20
N GLN A 159 -10.99 -29.82 -24.48
CA GLN A 159 -12.05 -30.79 -24.73
C GLN A 159 -12.65 -30.62 -26.13
N GLU A 160 -13.09 -29.40 -26.47
CA GLU A 160 -13.66 -29.09 -27.79
C GLU A 160 -12.65 -29.33 -28.92
N LEU A 161 -11.39 -28.96 -28.71
CA LEU A 161 -10.33 -29.22 -29.68
C LEU A 161 -10.12 -30.73 -29.91
N SER A 162 -10.24 -31.55 -28.87
CA SER A 162 -10.18 -33.00 -28.99
C SER A 162 -11.38 -33.56 -29.76
N VAL A 163 -12.59 -33.04 -29.53
CA VAL A 163 -13.81 -33.43 -30.26
C VAL A 163 -13.66 -33.10 -31.74
N VAL A 164 -13.28 -31.86 -32.07
CA VAL A 164 -13.06 -31.42 -33.45
C VAL A 164 -12.01 -32.26 -34.16
N LYS A 165 -10.91 -32.61 -33.49
CA LYS A 165 -9.89 -33.51 -34.06
C LYS A 165 -10.43 -34.91 -34.34
N SER A 166 -11.27 -35.44 -33.47
CA SER A 166 -11.91 -36.75 -33.66
C SER A 166 -12.85 -36.72 -34.85
N GLU A 167 -13.73 -35.72 -34.94
CA GLU A 167 -14.67 -35.56 -36.07
C GLU A 167 -13.93 -35.35 -37.40
N LEU A 168 -12.85 -34.55 -37.40
CA LEU A 168 -12.01 -34.37 -38.58
C LEU A 168 -11.41 -35.69 -39.05
N HIS A 169 -10.91 -36.51 -38.11
CA HIS A 169 -10.34 -37.81 -38.43
C HIS A 169 -11.40 -38.78 -38.98
N GLU A 170 -12.62 -38.75 -38.44
CA GLU A 170 -13.74 -39.54 -38.97
C GLU A 170 -14.11 -39.11 -40.40
N LEU A 171 -14.14 -37.81 -40.67
CA LEU A 171 -14.33 -37.24 -42.01
C LEU A 171 -13.22 -37.68 -42.98
N GLU A 172 -11.95 -37.68 -42.55
CA GLU A 172 -10.82 -38.17 -43.36
C GLU A 172 -11.02 -39.64 -43.75
N LEU A 173 -11.46 -40.50 -42.80
CA LEU A 173 -11.75 -41.90 -43.05
C LEU A 173 -12.92 -42.08 -44.04
N LEU A 174 -14.00 -41.31 -43.88
CA LEU A 174 -15.15 -41.33 -44.80
C LEU A 174 -14.76 -40.90 -46.22
N VAL A 175 -13.90 -39.88 -46.35
CA VAL A 175 -13.38 -39.43 -47.65
C VAL A 175 -12.50 -40.51 -48.28
N ALA A 176 -11.65 -41.18 -47.50
CA ALA A 176 -10.83 -42.28 -47.98
C ALA A 176 -11.69 -43.46 -48.48
N ASP A 177 -12.73 -43.85 -47.74
CA ASP A 177 -13.67 -44.90 -48.14
C ASP A 177 -14.44 -44.53 -49.41
N LEU A 178 -14.99 -43.32 -49.48
CA LEU A 178 -15.66 -42.82 -50.68
C LEU A 178 -14.73 -42.80 -51.89
N SER A 179 -13.47 -42.39 -51.72
CA SER A 179 -12.47 -42.39 -52.77
C SER A 179 -12.18 -43.81 -53.28
N ALA A 180 -12.05 -44.79 -52.39
CA ALA A 180 -11.87 -46.19 -52.75
C ALA A 180 -13.09 -46.74 -53.53
N ARG A 181 -14.31 -46.42 -53.08
CA ARG A 181 -15.56 -46.80 -53.76
C ARG A 181 -15.66 -46.18 -55.15
N VAL A 182 -15.34 -44.90 -55.30
CA VAL A 182 -15.34 -44.21 -56.60
C VAL A 182 -14.34 -44.85 -57.56
N ASN A 183 -13.13 -45.17 -57.10
CA ASN A 183 -12.13 -45.86 -57.92
C ASN A 183 -12.61 -47.25 -58.36
N SER A 184 -13.18 -48.05 -57.45
CA SER A 184 -13.73 -49.37 -57.80
C SER A 184 -14.86 -49.29 -58.85
N LEU A 185 -15.71 -48.27 -58.75
CA LEU A 185 -16.76 -48.01 -59.74
C LEU A 185 -16.16 -47.61 -61.09
N ALA A 186 -15.15 -46.75 -61.11
CA ALA A 186 -14.44 -46.37 -62.32
C ALA A 186 -13.78 -47.57 -63.02
N GLU A 187 -13.12 -48.44 -62.26
CA GLU A 187 -12.50 -49.67 -62.77
C GLU A 187 -13.54 -50.67 -63.32
N SER A 188 -14.65 -50.89 -62.61
CA SER A 188 -15.74 -51.75 -63.08
C SER A 188 -16.37 -51.26 -64.38
N ARG A 189 -16.46 -49.93 -64.56
CA ARG A 189 -17.01 -49.31 -65.77
C ARG A 189 -16.03 -49.39 -66.94
N ALA A 190 -14.73 -49.27 -66.69
CA ALA A 190 -13.69 -49.46 -67.69
C ALA A 190 -13.63 -50.92 -68.17
N SER A 191 -13.78 -51.89 -67.28
CA SER A 191 -13.80 -53.32 -67.62
C SER A 191 -15.09 -53.75 -68.33
N GLY A 192 -16.25 -53.15 -68.00
CA GLY A 192 -17.51 -53.34 -68.74
C GLY A 192 -17.46 -52.82 -70.19
N GLN A 193 -16.83 -51.66 -70.44
CA GLN A 193 -16.65 -51.14 -71.82
C GLN A 193 -15.68 -51.96 -72.67
N VAL A 194 -14.74 -52.69 -72.04
CA VAL A 194 -13.82 -53.61 -72.75
C VAL A 194 -14.52 -54.93 -73.11
N ALA A 195 -15.49 -55.38 -72.30
CA ALA A 195 -16.31 -56.54 -72.62
C ALA A 195 -17.27 -56.28 -73.79
N GLU A 196 -17.95 -55.13 -73.82
CA GLU A 196 -18.84 -54.75 -74.94
C GLU A 196 -18.08 -54.57 -76.27
N ARG A 197 -16.81 -54.16 -76.25
CA ARG A 197 -15.97 -54.08 -77.46
C ARG A 197 -15.51 -55.44 -78.00
N LYS A 198 -15.58 -56.51 -77.19
CA LYS A 198 -15.20 -57.87 -77.63
C LYS A 198 -16.38 -58.70 -78.15
N GLU A 199 -17.62 -58.36 -77.80
CA GLU A 199 -18.82 -59.01 -78.35
C GLU A 199 -19.35 -58.34 -79.64
N GLY A 200 -18.86 -57.14 -79.97
CA GLY A 200 -19.23 -56.39 -81.17
C GLY A 200 -18.29 -56.52 -82.38
N SER A 201 -17.34 -57.46 -82.37
CA SER A 201 -16.43 -57.77 -83.49
C SER A 201 -16.54 -59.23 -83.91
#